data_AF-X0TLP8-F1
#
_entry.id   AF-X0TLP8-F1
#
_cell.length_a   1.000
_cell.length_b   1.000
_cell.length_c   1.000
_cell.angle_alpha   90.00
_cell.angle_beta   90.00
_cell.angle_gamma   90.00
#
_symmetry.space_group_name_H-M   'P 1'
#
loop_
_entity.id
_entity.type
_entity.pdbx_description
1 polymer ?
#
loop_
_entity_poly.entity_id
_entity_poly.type
_entity_poly.pdbx_seq_one_letter_code
_entity_poly.pdbx_strand_id
1 'polypeptide(L)'
;STAESNLELVLNTIYKQARVFQGGGNEIEDGSLSEKVETAANASLARIFGEFNKADDARWDQVLKKARGGDVNALEAVDYKGEVAKHPVCSAILGYVGSGRRGRDVRGEFAADPYGWPQEAIDACLVLLTLTEHFQATQNEKPVLARQLDHTKIGPASFRVESRPLSVAEKMELRKLFPTVGIRCEPNEEALAAGRFLQELQSRAADAGGEPPLPARPDTRHLDDLAQQSGNEQLASLLAAEDRLTEEAQAWERAAELARSRMPRWKDLGLLLDHAGSLPVADEVSPQVEAIKEQRALLGEPDPVPPLCDRLTQGLRGALQEAQQAYERTHVDQTGRLAGSEVWQELPNEDRGRILRQQGLGDVPEIKVGTEQEVLGILQKRPLSSWRDQCDALPTRFDNARIEAAKRLEPKATSMKLPPATLKTKEDVNLWWEGARAEIVEKLKKGPVIIG
;
A
#
# COMPACT_ATOMS: atom_id res chain seq x y z
N SER A 1 -5.27 -26.56 87.23
CA SER A 1 -5.76 -26.15 88.57
C SER A 1 -7.25 -26.44 88.68
N THR A 2 -7.84 -26.60 89.87
CA THR A 2 -9.29 -26.82 90.04
C THR A 2 -10.15 -25.73 89.37
N ALA A 3 -9.59 -24.53 89.21
CA ALA A 3 -10.24 -23.41 88.51
C ALA A 3 -10.34 -23.63 86.99
N GLU A 4 -9.33 -24.24 86.35
CA GLU A 4 -9.36 -24.54 84.91
C GLU A 4 -10.41 -25.61 84.59
N SER A 5 -10.48 -26.67 85.39
CA SER A 5 -11.48 -27.73 85.20
C SER A 5 -12.91 -27.21 85.43
N ASN A 6 -13.12 -26.31 86.40
CA ASN A 6 -14.42 -25.67 86.60
C ASN A 6 -14.80 -24.73 85.44
N LEU A 7 -13.83 -23.97 84.92
CA LEU A 7 -14.06 -23.12 83.75
C LEU A 7 -14.48 -23.94 82.52
N GLU A 8 -13.80 -25.05 82.27
CA GLU A 8 -14.09 -25.96 81.17
C GLU A 8 -15.48 -26.62 81.29
N LEU A 9 -15.89 -26.98 82.52
CA LEU A 9 -17.21 -27.54 82.80
C LEU A 9 -18.32 -26.51 82.56
N VAL A 10 -18.10 -25.25 82.97
CA VAL A 10 -19.02 -24.14 82.70
C VAL A 10 -19.13 -23.86 81.21
N LEU A 11 -18.02 -23.78 80.48
CA LEU A 11 -18.01 -23.55 79.03
C LEU A 11 -18.73 -24.69 78.27
N ASN A 12 -18.46 -25.95 78.63
CA ASN A 12 -19.15 -27.09 78.04
C ASN A 12 -20.66 -27.09 78.32
N THR A 13 -21.07 -26.62 79.50
CA THR A 13 -22.50 -26.46 79.83
C THR A 13 -23.15 -25.38 78.99
N ILE A 14 -22.48 -24.23 78.83
CA ILE A 14 -22.94 -23.12 77.97
C ILE A 14 -23.07 -23.60 76.52
N TYR A 15 -22.08 -24.30 75.96
CA TYR A 15 -22.12 -24.79 74.59
C TYR A 15 -23.20 -25.86 74.36
N LYS A 16 -23.48 -26.73 75.35
CA LYS A 16 -24.58 -27.70 75.27
C LYS A 16 -25.96 -27.06 75.30
N GLN A 17 -26.12 -25.93 75.98
CA GLN A 17 -27.39 -25.21 76.10
C GLN A 17 -27.59 -24.12 75.04
N ALA A 18 -26.57 -23.85 74.22
CA ALA A 18 -26.66 -22.87 73.16
C ALA A 18 -27.67 -23.32 72.08
N ARG A 19 -28.56 -22.40 71.71
CA ARG A 19 -29.61 -22.59 70.70
C ARG A 19 -29.22 -21.84 69.43
N VAL A 20 -29.41 -22.47 68.28
CA VAL A 20 -29.12 -21.88 66.98
C VAL A 20 -30.42 -21.73 66.21
N PHE A 21 -30.70 -20.51 65.78
CA PHE A 21 -31.87 -20.18 64.97
C PHE A 21 -31.42 -19.77 63.57
N GLN A 22 -31.96 -20.42 62.54
CA GLN A 22 -31.81 -20.04 61.16
C GLN A 22 -32.64 -18.78 60.86
N GLY A 23 -32.20 -17.97 59.89
CA GLY A 23 -32.97 -16.82 59.40
C GLY A 23 -34.38 -17.22 58.98
N GLY A 24 -35.40 -16.66 59.64
CA GLY A 24 -36.80 -17.09 59.52
C GLY A 24 -37.37 -17.76 60.79
N GLY A 25 -36.55 -17.96 61.82
CA GLY A 25 -37.00 -18.39 63.16
C GLY A 25 -37.00 -19.89 63.40
N ASN A 26 -36.49 -20.70 62.46
CA ASN A 26 -36.39 -22.15 62.60
C ASN A 26 -35.21 -22.54 63.52
N GLU A 27 -35.44 -23.33 64.56
CA GLU A 27 -34.39 -23.80 65.47
C GLU A 27 -33.75 -25.09 64.96
N ILE A 28 -32.42 -25.21 65.07
CA ILE A 28 -31.69 -26.46 64.81
C ILE A 28 -31.46 -27.20 66.13
N GLU A 29 -32.18 -28.30 66.32
CA GLU A 29 -32.26 -29.00 67.61
C GLU A 29 -31.11 -30.01 67.81
N ASP A 30 -30.64 -30.66 66.74
CA ASP A 30 -29.70 -31.78 66.80
C ASP A 30 -28.22 -31.39 66.56
N GLY A 31 -27.31 -32.08 67.25
CA GLY A 31 -25.86 -31.93 67.10
C GLY A 31 -25.18 -31.02 68.14
N SER A 32 -23.84 -30.94 68.06
CA SER A 32 -23.03 -29.96 68.78
C SER A 32 -23.33 -28.54 68.28
N LEU A 33 -22.94 -27.51 69.06
CA LEU A 33 -23.12 -26.11 68.62
C LEU A 33 -22.53 -25.83 67.23
N SER A 34 -21.37 -26.41 66.93
CA SER A 34 -20.72 -26.27 65.61
C SER A 34 -21.57 -26.91 64.50
N GLU A 35 -22.05 -28.14 64.71
CA GLU A 35 -22.89 -28.87 63.75
C GLU A 35 -24.23 -28.15 63.51
N LYS A 36 -24.81 -27.56 64.56
CA LYS A 36 -26.04 -26.76 64.46
C LYS A 36 -25.84 -25.52 63.60
N VAL A 37 -24.74 -24.78 63.80
CA VAL A 37 -24.39 -23.61 62.99
C VAL A 37 -24.14 -24.01 61.53
N GLU A 38 -23.37 -25.08 61.30
CA GLU A 38 -23.08 -25.59 59.96
C GLU A 38 -24.35 -26.02 59.23
N THR A 39 -25.25 -26.74 59.91
CA THR A 39 -26.55 -27.17 59.35
C THR A 39 -27.43 -25.97 59.00
N ALA A 40 -27.54 -24.99 59.89
CA ALA A 40 -28.31 -23.76 59.63
C ALA A 40 -27.73 -22.94 58.46
N ALA A 41 -26.40 -22.87 58.37
CA ALA A 41 -25.70 -22.19 57.29
C ALA A 41 -25.92 -22.90 55.95
N ASN A 42 -25.72 -24.21 55.88
CA ASN A 42 -25.92 -25.02 54.68
C ASN A 42 -27.37 -24.96 54.19
N ALA A 43 -28.35 -25.05 55.09
CA ALA A 43 -29.76 -24.92 54.75
C ALA A 43 -30.10 -23.53 54.20
N SER A 44 -29.44 -22.47 54.70
CA SER A 44 -29.61 -21.11 54.20
C SER A 44 -28.96 -20.91 52.84
N LEU A 45 -27.76 -21.47 52.64
CA LEU A 45 -27.04 -21.43 51.36
C LEU A 45 -27.79 -22.20 50.27
N ALA A 46 -28.31 -23.39 50.56
CA ALA A 46 -29.12 -24.17 49.62
C ALA A 46 -30.41 -23.43 49.20
N ARG A 47 -30.95 -22.56 50.05
CA ARG A 47 -32.11 -21.73 49.72
C ARG A 47 -31.76 -20.53 48.83
N ILE A 48 -30.58 -19.94 49.03
CA ILE A 48 -30.10 -18.76 48.27
C ILE A 48 -29.38 -19.17 46.98
N PHE A 49 -28.87 -20.39 46.88
CA PHE A 49 -28.16 -20.85 45.68
C PHE A 49 -28.67 -22.23 45.27
N GLY A 50 -29.95 -22.29 44.91
CA GLY A 50 -30.62 -23.54 44.53
C GLY A 50 -29.99 -24.26 43.33
N GLU A 51 -29.18 -23.55 42.53
CA GLU A 51 -28.53 -24.07 41.34
C GLU A 51 -27.02 -24.32 41.53
N PHE A 52 -26.48 -24.11 42.74
CA PHE A 52 -25.03 -24.20 43.03
C PHE A 52 -24.45 -25.58 42.68
N ASN A 53 -25.18 -26.64 42.99
CA ASN A 53 -24.79 -28.04 42.77
C ASN A 53 -24.45 -28.36 41.31
N LYS A 54 -24.95 -27.59 40.34
CA LYS A 54 -24.62 -27.78 38.92
C LYS A 54 -23.16 -27.49 38.58
N ALA A 55 -22.49 -26.66 39.38
CA ALA A 55 -21.09 -26.26 39.18
C ALA A 55 -20.20 -26.57 40.39
N ASP A 56 -20.68 -27.36 41.36
CA ASP A 56 -19.95 -27.69 42.59
C ASP A 56 -18.88 -28.77 42.37
N ASP A 57 -17.77 -28.40 41.73
CA ASP A 57 -16.60 -29.27 41.55
C ASP A 57 -15.30 -28.46 41.66
N ALA A 58 -14.33 -28.94 42.43
CA ALA A 58 -13.05 -28.25 42.62
C ALA A 58 -12.11 -28.30 41.39
N ARG A 59 -12.44 -29.09 40.35
CA ARG A 59 -11.58 -29.34 39.18
C ARG A 59 -11.85 -28.42 37.99
N TRP A 60 -12.68 -27.39 38.12
CA TRP A 60 -12.96 -26.45 37.02
C TRP A 60 -11.73 -25.77 36.41
N ASP A 61 -10.70 -25.50 37.23
CA ASP A 61 -9.41 -25.02 36.73
C ASP A 61 -8.74 -25.97 35.72
N GLN A 62 -8.94 -27.28 35.89
CA GLN A 62 -8.42 -28.28 34.95
C GLN A 62 -9.19 -28.23 33.62
N VAL A 63 -10.51 -28.04 33.68
CA VAL A 63 -11.34 -27.84 32.48
C VAL A 63 -10.88 -26.60 31.72
N LEU A 64 -10.68 -25.46 32.42
CA LEU A 64 -10.20 -24.23 31.80
C LEU A 64 -8.82 -24.42 31.14
N LYS A 65 -7.87 -25.06 31.84
CA LYS A 65 -6.54 -25.36 31.27
C LYS A 65 -6.63 -26.24 30.02
N LYS A 66 -7.42 -27.31 30.06
CA LYS A 66 -7.63 -28.22 28.93
C LYS A 66 -8.28 -27.51 27.75
N ALA A 67 -9.34 -26.75 27.98
CA ALA A 67 -10.03 -25.99 26.94
C ALA A 67 -9.11 -24.94 26.28
N ARG A 68 -8.31 -24.21 27.07
CA ARG A 68 -7.29 -23.30 26.51
C ARG A 68 -6.19 -24.02 25.73
N GLY A 69 -5.90 -25.27 26.09
CA GLY A 69 -5.01 -26.17 25.37
C GLY A 69 -5.60 -26.76 24.08
N GLY A 70 -6.87 -26.49 23.77
CA GLY A 70 -7.55 -26.98 22.58
C GLY A 70 -8.25 -28.34 22.74
N ASP A 71 -8.37 -28.85 23.96
CA ASP A 71 -9.09 -30.10 24.23
C ASP A 71 -10.61 -29.87 24.27
N VAL A 72 -11.31 -30.31 23.22
CA VAL A 72 -12.77 -30.23 23.10
C VAL A 72 -13.51 -31.12 24.12
N ASN A 73 -12.83 -32.10 24.73
CA ASN A 73 -13.36 -33.00 25.74
C ASN A 73 -13.01 -32.55 27.17
N ALA A 74 -12.68 -31.27 27.37
CA ALA A 74 -12.22 -30.75 28.66
C ALA A 74 -13.15 -31.05 29.85
N LEU A 75 -14.47 -31.17 29.63
CA LEU A 75 -15.47 -31.51 30.66
C LEU A 75 -15.32 -32.93 31.24
N GLU A 76 -14.55 -33.82 30.62
CA GLU A 76 -14.23 -35.11 31.23
C GLU A 76 -13.46 -34.95 32.56
N ALA A 77 -12.82 -33.80 32.81
CA ALA A 77 -12.16 -33.52 34.08
C ALA A 77 -13.13 -33.35 35.27
N VAL A 78 -14.41 -33.06 34.98
CA VAL A 78 -15.52 -32.99 35.94
C VAL A 78 -16.53 -34.12 35.69
N ASP A 79 -16.02 -35.26 35.18
CA ASP A 79 -16.76 -36.51 34.98
C ASP A 79 -17.98 -36.43 34.03
N TYR A 80 -18.05 -35.40 33.17
CA TYR A 80 -19.08 -35.29 32.15
C TYR A 80 -18.58 -35.76 30.78
N LYS A 81 -19.27 -36.77 30.22
CA LYS A 81 -19.03 -37.33 28.88
C LYS A 81 -20.26 -37.12 28.02
N GLY A 82 -20.25 -36.07 27.23
CA GLY A 82 -21.37 -35.70 26.37
C GLY A 82 -21.10 -34.43 25.59
N GLU A 83 -22.11 -33.97 24.88
CA GLU A 83 -22.05 -32.72 24.14
C GLU A 83 -21.89 -31.53 25.09
N VAL A 84 -20.92 -30.64 24.81
CA VAL A 84 -20.60 -29.47 25.64
C VAL A 84 -21.85 -28.61 25.88
N ALA A 85 -22.63 -28.33 24.83
CA ALA A 85 -23.85 -27.52 24.93
C ALA A 85 -24.95 -28.12 25.82
N LYS A 86 -24.91 -29.43 26.12
CA LYS A 86 -25.86 -30.13 26.99
C LYS A 86 -25.43 -30.20 28.45
N HIS A 87 -24.18 -29.86 28.76
CA HIS A 87 -23.73 -29.78 30.15
C HIS A 87 -24.53 -28.69 30.89
N PRO A 88 -25.05 -28.93 32.12
CA PRO A 88 -25.96 -27.99 32.79
C PRO A 88 -25.43 -26.55 32.90
N VAL A 89 -24.14 -26.39 33.22
CA VAL A 89 -23.49 -25.07 33.33
C VAL A 89 -23.33 -24.43 31.95
N CYS A 90 -22.86 -25.19 30.96
CA CYS A 90 -22.65 -24.68 29.61
C CYS A 90 -23.98 -24.29 28.94
N SER A 91 -25.02 -25.11 29.11
CA SER A 91 -26.35 -24.88 28.57
C SER A 91 -26.99 -23.61 29.13
N ALA A 92 -26.87 -23.40 30.44
CA ALA A 92 -27.37 -22.18 31.09
C ALA A 92 -26.64 -20.93 30.57
N ILE A 93 -25.31 -20.98 30.48
CA ILE A 93 -24.50 -19.87 29.95
C ILE A 93 -24.84 -19.60 28.48
N LEU A 94 -24.98 -20.65 27.66
CA LEU A 94 -25.38 -20.54 26.26
C LEU A 94 -26.73 -19.81 26.11
N GLY A 95 -27.72 -20.21 26.91
CA GLY A 95 -29.04 -19.58 26.92
C GLY A 95 -29.03 -18.12 27.37
N TYR A 96 -28.20 -17.76 28.35
CA TYR A 96 -28.10 -16.39 28.85
C TYR A 96 -27.38 -15.44 27.87
N VAL A 97 -26.35 -15.93 27.18
CA VAL A 97 -25.55 -15.11 26.26
C VAL A 97 -26.36 -14.68 25.03
N GLY A 98 -27.10 -15.59 24.40
CA GLY A 98 -27.96 -15.30 23.24
C GLY A 98 -27.25 -14.46 22.16
N SER A 99 -27.83 -13.30 21.81
CA SER A 99 -27.31 -12.41 20.76
C SER A 99 -26.06 -11.60 21.14
N GLY A 100 -25.59 -11.67 22.39
CA GLY A 100 -24.37 -11.00 22.81
C GLY A 100 -24.34 -10.57 24.28
N ARG A 101 -23.30 -10.97 25.03
CA ARG A 101 -23.02 -10.50 26.40
C ARG A 101 -21.51 -10.30 26.62
N ARG A 102 -21.12 -9.38 27.51
CA ARG A 102 -19.72 -9.29 27.95
C ARG A 102 -19.44 -10.38 28.98
N GLY A 103 -18.24 -10.94 28.97
CA GLY A 103 -17.88 -12.00 29.92
C GLY A 103 -17.98 -11.56 31.38
N ARG A 104 -17.72 -10.28 31.69
CA ARG A 104 -17.95 -9.73 33.03
C ARG A 104 -19.43 -9.78 33.47
N ASP A 105 -20.35 -9.62 32.53
CA ASP A 105 -21.78 -9.61 32.80
C ASP A 105 -22.27 -11.06 32.99
N VAL A 106 -21.70 -12.01 32.24
CA VAL A 106 -21.91 -13.46 32.44
C VAL A 106 -21.38 -13.90 33.81
N ARG A 107 -20.17 -13.47 34.19
CA ARG A 107 -19.62 -13.74 35.53
C ARG A 107 -20.53 -13.21 36.62
N GLY A 108 -21.02 -11.97 36.49
CA GLY A 108 -21.92 -11.36 37.46
C GLY A 108 -23.24 -12.11 37.62
N GLU A 109 -23.86 -12.53 36.50
CA GLU A 109 -25.10 -13.28 36.50
C GLU A 109 -24.96 -14.62 37.24
N PHE A 110 -23.98 -15.44 36.85
CA PHE A 110 -23.83 -16.80 37.37
C PHE A 110 -23.12 -16.88 38.73
N ALA A 111 -22.51 -15.79 39.20
CA ALA A 111 -22.04 -15.68 40.58
C ALA A 111 -23.15 -15.26 41.55
N ALA A 112 -24.30 -14.77 41.06
CA ALA A 112 -25.42 -14.32 41.88
C ALA A 112 -26.42 -15.45 42.18
N ASP A 113 -27.40 -15.19 43.06
CA ASP A 113 -28.59 -16.03 43.26
C ASP A 113 -29.36 -16.17 41.94
N PRO A 114 -29.80 -17.38 41.55
CA PRO A 114 -29.80 -18.64 42.32
C PRO A 114 -28.58 -19.56 42.09
N TYR A 115 -27.56 -19.09 41.37
CA TYR A 115 -26.43 -19.92 40.91
C TYR A 115 -25.28 -20.00 41.91
N GLY A 116 -24.66 -18.86 42.26
CA GLY A 116 -23.50 -18.83 43.14
C GLY A 116 -22.27 -19.58 42.61
N TRP A 117 -22.14 -19.77 41.30
CA TRP A 117 -21.11 -20.63 40.72
C TRP A 117 -19.70 -20.04 40.85
N PRO A 118 -18.67 -20.90 41.03
CA PRO A 118 -17.29 -20.45 41.05
C PRO A 118 -16.90 -19.85 39.69
N GLN A 119 -16.05 -18.81 39.71
CA GLN A 119 -15.67 -18.10 38.50
C GLN A 119 -14.98 -19.03 37.49
N GLU A 120 -14.21 -19.99 37.98
CA GLU A 120 -13.49 -20.99 37.20
C GLU A 120 -14.46 -21.84 36.35
N ALA A 121 -15.65 -22.17 36.88
CA ALA A 121 -16.67 -22.90 36.13
C ALA A 121 -17.22 -22.06 34.97
N ILE A 122 -17.53 -20.79 35.26
CA ILE A 122 -18.07 -19.84 34.28
C ILE A 122 -17.03 -19.60 33.17
N ASP A 123 -15.79 -19.31 33.56
CA ASP A 123 -14.67 -19.05 32.67
C ASP A 123 -14.35 -20.29 31.81
N ALA A 124 -14.27 -21.48 32.42
CA ALA A 124 -14.04 -22.73 31.70
C ALA A 124 -15.11 -22.98 30.62
N CYS A 125 -16.38 -22.74 30.96
CA CYS A 125 -17.49 -22.90 30.02
C CYS A 125 -17.46 -21.88 28.88
N LEU A 126 -17.17 -20.59 29.17
CA LEU A 126 -17.02 -19.57 28.14
C LEU A 126 -15.90 -19.91 27.15
N VAL A 127 -14.76 -20.38 27.65
CA VAL A 127 -13.62 -20.80 26.81
C VAL A 127 -13.97 -22.04 26.00
N LEU A 128 -14.55 -23.07 26.62
CA LEU A 128 -14.86 -24.33 25.94
C LEU A 128 -15.96 -24.18 24.89
N LEU A 129 -16.99 -23.37 25.16
CA LEU A 129 -18.04 -23.05 24.18
C LEU A 129 -17.48 -22.23 23.01
N THR A 130 -16.46 -21.39 23.24
CA THR A 130 -15.72 -20.72 22.15
C THR A 130 -14.89 -21.73 21.35
N LEU A 131 -14.17 -22.64 22.02
CA LEU A 131 -13.34 -23.67 21.37
C LEU A 131 -14.19 -24.60 20.48
N THR A 132 -15.39 -24.92 20.93
CA THR A 132 -16.33 -25.80 20.23
C THR A 132 -17.29 -25.05 19.31
N GLU A 133 -17.02 -23.76 19.05
CA GLU A 133 -17.74 -22.90 18.10
C GLU A 133 -19.24 -22.74 18.37
N HIS A 134 -19.66 -22.91 19.62
CA HIS A 134 -20.99 -22.49 20.07
C HIS A 134 -21.02 -20.98 20.33
N PHE A 135 -19.88 -20.41 20.72
CA PHE A 135 -19.70 -18.97 20.86
C PHE A 135 -18.70 -18.40 19.88
N GLN A 136 -19.05 -17.22 19.37
CA GLN A 136 -18.12 -16.25 18.86
C GLN A 136 -17.61 -15.41 20.03
N ALA A 137 -16.29 -15.36 20.24
CA ALA A 137 -15.67 -14.42 21.17
C ALA A 137 -15.02 -13.27 20.40
N THR A 138 -15.29 -12.03 20.83
CA THR A 138 -14.70 -10.83 20.23
C THR A 138 -14.20 -9.86 21.29
N GLN A 139 -13.17 -9.08 20.95
CA GLN A 139 -12.71 -7.97 21.76
C GLN A 139 -12.42 -6.79 20.84
N ASN A 140 -13.08 -5.65 21.07
CA ASN A 140 -13.06 -4.51 20.15
C ASN A 140 -13.39 -4.95 18.71
N GLU A 141 -14.46 -5.74 18.57
CA GLU A 141 -14.98 -6.28 17.29
C GLU A 141 -14.05 -7.26 16.56
N LYS A 142 -12.86 -7.54 17.10
CA LYS A 142 -11.92 -8.52 16.54
C LYS A 142 -12.15 -9.91 17.15
N PRO A 143 -12.12 -10.99 16.37
CA PRO A 143 -12.22 -12.35 16.90
C PRO A 143 -11.11 -12.67 17.92
N VAL A 144 -11.47 -13.41 18.97
CA VAL A 144 -10.54 -13.89 20.01
C VAL A 144 -10.62 -15.41 20.07
N LEU A 145 -9.45 -16.07 20.01
CA LEU A 145 -9.39 -17.53 20.08
C LEU A 145 -9.57 -18.03 21.50
N ALA A 146 -10.12 -19.23 21.67
CA ALA A 146 -10.30 -19.87 22.98
C ALA A 146 -8.98 -19.90 23.80
N ARG A 147 -7.85 -20.24 23.17
CA ARG A 147 -6.52 -20.25 23.84
C ARG A 147 -6.10 -18.88 24.41
N GLN A 148 -6.60 -17.79 23.84
CA GLN A 148 -6.29 -16.42 24.23
C GLN A 148 -7.20 -15.91 25.35
N LEU A 149 -8.30 -16.58 25.66
CA LEU A 149 -9.22 -16.22 26.74
C LEU A 149 -8.68 -16.69 28.09
N ASP A 150 -7.83 -15.87 28.70
CA ASP A 150 -7.42 -16.04 30.10
C ASP A 150 -8.33 -15.27 31.06
N HIS A 151 -8.09 -15.42 32.37
CA HIS A 151 -8.86 -14.77 33.43
C HIS A 151 -9.00 -13.24 33.26
N THR A 152 -7.99 -12.57 32.67
CA THR A 152 -8.01 -11.12 32.43
C THR A 152 -8.77 -10.73 31.16
N LYS A 153 -8.76 -11.59 30.16
CA LYS A 153 -9.36 -11.33 28.83
C LYS A 153 -10.82 -11.75 28.71
N ILE A 154 -11.27 -12.70 29.52
CA ILE A 154 -12.68 -13.15 29.50
C ILE A 154 -13.62 -12.01 29.89
N GLY A 155 -13.33 -11.27 30.96
CA GLY A 155 -14.15 -10.14 31.43
C GLY A 155 -14.49 -9.11 30.34
N PRO A 156 -13.49 -8.54 29.64
CA PRO A 156 -13.71 -7.55 28.58
C PRO A 156 -14.16 -8.13 27.23
N ALA A 157 -14.02 -9.45 26.99
CA ALA A 157 -14.50 -10.08 25.77
C ALA A 157 -16.04 -10.07 25.69
N SER A 158 -16.56 -9.97 24.47
CA SER A 158 -17.97 -10.13 24.16
C SER A 158 -18.20 -11.49 23.51
N PHE A 159 -19.16 -12.23 24.03
CA PHE A 159 -19.55 -13.56 23.57
C PHE A 159 -20.91 -13.48 22.92
N ARG A 160 -21.10 -14.18 21.80
CA ARG A 160 -22.37 -14.29 21.07
C ARG A 160 -22.58 -15.73 20.64
N VAL A 161 -23.79 -16.24 20.73
CA VAL A 161 -24.15 -17.57 20.19
C VAL A 161 -24.01 -17.56 18.68
N GLU A 162 -23.28 -18.52 18.13
CA GLU A 162 -23.18 -18.72 16.69
C GLU A 162 -24.53 -19.20 16.13
N SER A 163 -24.94 -18.64 14.99
CA SER A 163 -26.23 -18.98 14.35
C SER A 163 -26.28 -20.43 13.87
N ARG A 164 -25.13 -20.97 13.47
CA ARG A 164 -24.90 -22.40 13.21
C ARG A 164 -23.41 -22.75 13.34
N PRO A 165 -23.07 -23.99 13.71
CA PRO A 165 -21.71 -24.49 13.57
C PRO A 165 -21.35 -24.71 12.09
N LEU A 166 -20.06 -24.56 11.76
CA LEU A 166 -19.52 -24.97 10.46
C LEU A 166 -19.20 -26.46 10.45
N SER A 167 -19.54 -27.14 9.37
CA SER A 167 -19.14 -28.53 9.14
C SER A 167 -17.64 -28.65 8.90
N VAL A 168 -17.09 -29.85 9.14
CA VAL A 168 -15.66 -30.12 8.87
C VAL A 168 -15.30 -29.87 7.41
N ALA A 169 -16.20 -30.18 6.47
CA ALA A 169 -16.01 -29.94 5.05
C ALA A 169 -15.94 -28.43 4.74
N GLU A 170 -16.87 -27.62 5.26
CA GLU A 170 -16.85 -26.16 5.09
C GLU A 170 -15.56 -25.54 5.62
N LYS A 171 -15.09 -25.96 6.80
CA LYS A 171 -13.80 -25.49 7.34
C LYS A 171 -12.61 -25.90 6.47
N MET A 172 -12.67 -27.08 5.87
CA MET A 172 -11.63 -27.53 4.94
C MET A 172 -11.60 -26.67 3.68
N GLU A 173 -12.76 -26.33 3.10
CA GLU A 173 -12.82 -25.44 1.92
C GLU A 173 -12.33 -24.03 2.25
N LEU A 174 -12.72 -23.45 3.39
CA LEU A 174 -12.18 -22.16 3.85
C LEU A 174 -10.65 -22.19 3.95
N ARG A 175 -10.08 -23.25 4.52
CA ARG A 175 -8.62 -23.42 4.62
C ARG A 175 -7.93 -23.61 3.27
N LYS A 176 -8.64 -24.00 2.20
CA LYS A 176 -8.12 -24.00 0.83
C LYS A 176 -8.28 -22.65 0.14
N LEU A 177 -9.36 -21.92 0.44
CA LEU A 177 -9.65 -20.60 -0.11
C LEU A 177 -8.60 -19.57 0.33
N PHE A 178 -8.28 -19.47 1.62
CA PHE A 178 -7.38 -18.41 2.11
C PHE A 178 -5.98 -18.40 1.47
N PRO A 179 -5.32 -19.56 1.26
CA PRO A 179 -4.03 -19.61 0.58
C PRO A 179 -4.02 -19.13 -0.87
N THR A 180 -5.17 -19.06 -1.56
CA THR A 180 -5.25 -18.54 -2.95
C THR A 180 -4.74 -17.10 -3.06
N VAL A 181 -4.81 -16.35 -1.96
CA VAL A 181 -4.26 -15.00 -1.84
C VAL A 181 -3.10 -14.91 -0.84
N GLY A 182 -2.48 -16.04 -0.51
CA GLY A 182 -1.30 -16.10 0.37
C GLY A 182 -1.60 -16.06 1.87
N ILE A 183 -2.87 -16.16 2.29
CA ILE A 183 -3.24 -16.17 3.71
C ILE A 183 -3.22 -17.59 4.27
N ARG A 184 -2.31 -17.84 5.21
CA ARG A 184 -2.26 -19.10 5.97
C ARG A 184 -3.38 -19.15 7.02
N CYS A 185 -4.03 -20.31 7.10
CA CYS A 185 -5.07 -20.60 8.08
C CYS A 185 -4.85 -21.97 8.73
N GLU A 186 -4.65 -21.99 10.05
CA GLU A 186 -4.64 -23.21 10.85
C GLU A 186 -6.06 -23.60 11.29
N PRO A 187 -6.29 -24.84 11.74
CA PRO A 187 -7.59 -25.24 12.29
C PRO A 187 -8.02 -24.34 13.46
N ASN A 188 -9.29 -23.92 13.45
CA ASN A 188 -9.91 -23.02 14.42
C ASN A 188 -9.39 -21.57 14.36
N GLU A 189 -8.70 -21.19 13.28
CA GLU A 189 -8.29 -19.81 13.00
C GLU A 189 -9.04 -19.18 11.81
N GLU A 190 -10.08 -19.85 11.29
CA GLU A 190 -10.80 -19.46 10.08
C GLU A 190 -11.36 -18.03 10.20
N ALA A 191 -11.95 -17.68 11.34
CA ALA A 191 -12.46 -16.33 11.60
C ALA A 191 -11.38 -15.24 11.58
N LEU A 192 -10.15 -15.56 12.00
CA LEU A 192 -9.01 -14.63 11.93
C LEU A 192 -8.45 -14.53 10.51
N ALA A 193 -8.44 -15.63 9.76
CA ALA A 193 -8.00 -15.66 8.37
C ALA A 193 -8.96 -14.90 7.46
N ALA A 194 -10.27 -15.00 7.69
CA ALA A 194 -11.31 -14.29 6.94
C ALA A 194 -11.09 -12.77 6.87
N GLY A 195 -10.83 -12.13 8.01
CA GLY A 195 -10.58 -10.69 8.04
C GLY A 195 -9.33 -10.28 7.24
N ARG A 196 -8.24 -11.07 7.33
CA ARG A 196 -7.02 -10.83 6.55
C ARG A 196 -7.22 -11.08 5.06
N PHE A 197 -8.00 -12.11 4.72
CA PHE A 197 -8.34 -12.47 3.35
C PHE A 197 -9.13 -11.35 2.66
N LEU A 198 -10.16 -10.81 3.32
CA LEU A 198 -10.93 -9.68 2.78
C LEU A 198 -10.07 -8.42 2.60
N GLN A 199 -9.18 -8.12 3.55
CA GLN A 199 -8.23 -7.01 3.43
C GLN A 199 -7.27 -7.19 2.25
N GLU A 200 -6.75 -8.39 2.05
CA GLU A 200 -5.88 -8.72 0.92
C GLU A 200 -6.62 -8.56 -0.42
N LEU A 201 -7.87 -9.03 -0.52
CA LEU A 201 -8.69 -8.81 -1.71
C LEU A 201 -8.95 -7.34 -2.01
N GLN A 202 -9.26 -6.54 -0.98
CA GLN A 202 -9.40 -5.08 -1.13
C GLN A 202 -8.10 -4.45 -1.65
N SER A 203 -6.94 -4.89 -1.15
CA SER A 203 -5.63 -4.41 -1.64
C SER A 203 -5.41 -4.76 -3.11
N ARG A 204 -5.69 -6.00 -3.52
CA ARG A 204 -5.56 -6.43 -4.92
C ARG A 204 -6.47 -5.65 -5.84
N ALA A 205 -7.72 -5.40 -5.45
CA ALA A 205 -8.62 -4.54 -6.22
C ALA A 205 -8.07 -3.12 -6.37
N ALA A 206 -7.51 -2.55 -5.30
CA ALA A 206 -6.92 -1.21 -5.34
C ALA A 206 -5.73 -1.11 -6.32
N ASP A 207 -4.94 -2.18 -6.45
CA ASP A 207 -3.78 -2.29 -7.33
C ASP A 207 -4.12 -2.69 -8.78
N ALA A 208 -5.28 -3.30 -9.00
CA ALA A 208 -5.75 -3.74 -10.33
C ALA A 208 -6.16 -2.60 -11.27
N GLY A 209 -6.27 -1.38 -10.76
CA GLY A 209 -6.68 -0.21 -11.54
C GLY A 209 -6.23 1.10 -10.90
N GLY A 210 -6.62 2.23 -11.49
CA GLY A 210 -6.21 3.53 -11.00
C GLY A 210 -6.70 4.68 -11.87
N GLU A 211 -5.89 5.73 -11.94
CA GLU A 211 -6.14 6.87 -12.84
C GLU A 211 -5.83 6.50 -14.31
N PRO A 212 -6.44 7.18 -15.30
CA PRO A 212 -6.10 7.01 -16.71
C PRO A 212 -4.58 7.09 -16.92
N PRO A 213 -3.99 6.18 -17.71
CA PRO A 213 -4.63 5.28 -18.68
C PRO A 213 -5.02 3.90 -18.13
N LEU A 214 -4.92 3.67 -16.81
CA LEU A 214 -5.31 2.40 -16.21
C LEU A 214 -6.84 2.27 -16.18
N PRO A 215 -7.36 1.03 -16.24
CA PRO A 215 -8.77 0.78 -15.96
C PRO A 215 -9.15 1.37 -14.60
N ALA A 216 -10.42 1.73 -14.44
CA ALA A 216 -10.93 2.12 -13.14
C ALA A 216 -10.74 0.96 -12.15
N ARG A 217 -10.53 1.29 -10.87
CA ARG A 217 -10.47 0.28 -9.81
C ARG A 217 -11.77 -0.54 -9.80
N PRO A 218 -11.69 -1.87 -9.68
CA PRO A 218 -12.85 -2.73 -9.52
C PRO A 218 -13.73 -2.31 -8.34
N ASP A 219 -15.03 -2.60 -8.43
CA ASP A 219 -15.97 -2.38 -7.34
C ASP A 219 -15.77 -3.42 -6.22
N THR A 220 -15.65 -2.95 -4.98
CA THR A 220 -15.37 -3.77 -3.79
C THR A 220 -16.50 -3.79 -2.77
N ARG A 221 -17.68 -3.22 -3.09
CA ARG A 221 -18.81 -3.13 -2.14
C ARG A 221 -19.21 -4.47 -1.53
N HIS A 222 -19.16 -5.56 -2.30
CA HIS A 222 -19.46 -6.90 -1.78
C HIS A 222 -18.43 -7.39 -0.77
N LEU A 223 -17.17 -6.96 -0.87
CA LEU A 223 -16.15 -7.27 0.15
C LEU A 223 -16.43 -6.52 1.44
N ASP A 224 -16.94 -5.28 1.35
CA ASP A 224 -17.35 -4.49 2.50
C ASP A 224 -18.57 -5.11 3.19
N ASP A 225 -19.56 -5.57 2.41
CA ASP A 225 -20.73 -6.28 2.94
C ASP A 225 -20.32 -7.58 3.66
N LEU A 226 -19.38 -8.34 3.10
CA LEU A 226 -18.80 -9.52 3.75
C LEU A 226 -18.02 -9.15 5.02
N ALA A 227 -17.32 -8.02 5.02
CA ALA A 227 -16.54 -7.55 6.17
C ALA A 227 -17.43 -7.06 7.33
N GLN A 228 -18.67 -6.65 7.07
CA GLN A 228 -19.65 -6.28 8.10
C GLN A 228 -20.27 -7.48 8.82
N GLN A 229 -20.20 -8.67 8.23
CA GLN A 229 -20.62 -9.91 8.88
C GLN A 229 -19.55 -10.39 9.87
N SER A 230 -19.95 -11.25 10.80
CA SER A 230 -19.03 -11.78 11.81
C SER A 230 -19.32 -13.23 12.15
N GLY A 231 -18.29 -13.96 12.60
CA GLY A 231 -18.45 -15.34 13.08
C GLY A 231 -18.73 -16.31 11.92
N ASN A 232 -19.48 -17.37 12.21
CA ASN A 232 -19.75 -18.41 11.24
C ASN A 232 -20.64 -17.94 10.07
N GLU A 233 -21.41 -16.86 10.26
CA GLU A 233 -22.18 -16.24 9.18
C GLU A 233 -21.26 -15.65 8.11
N GLN A 234 -20.21 -14.91 8.49
CA GLN A 234 -19.22 -14.38 7.55
C GLN A 234 -18.52 -15.53 6.82
N LEU A 235 -18.09 -16.55 7.55
CA LEU A 235 -17.41 -17.72 6.98
C LEU A 235 -18.30 -18.48 5.99
N ALA A 236 -19.58 -18.63 6.28
CA ALA A 236 -20.55 -19.22 5.37
C ALA A 236 -20.75 -18.37 4.10
N SER A 237 -20.84 -17.06 4.23
CA SER A 237 -20.97 -16.15 3.08
C SER A 237 -19.72 -16.11 2.22
N LEU A 238 -18.52 -16.24 2.80
CA LEU A 238 -17.27 -16.39 2.05
C LEU A 238 -17.29 -17.65 1.18
N LEU A 239 -17.73 -18.79 1.74
CA LEU A 239 -17.88 -20.03 0.97
C LEU A 239 -18.94 -19.90 -0.13
N ALA A 240 -20.06 -19.25 0.15
CA ALA A 240 -21.10 -19.02 -0.86
C ALA A 240 -20.60 -18.15 -2.03
N ALA A 241 -19.57 -17.34 -1.82
CA ALA A 241 -18.94 -16.48 -2.82
C ALA A 241 -17.57 -17.00 -3.31
N GLU A 242 -17.18 -18.24 -2.97
CA GLU A 242 -15.83 -18.77 -3.19
C GLU A 242 -15.34 -18.63 -4.64
N ASP A 243 -16.15 -19.06 -5.61
CA ASP A 243 -15.81 -19.01 -7.03
C ASP A 243 -15.53 -17.57 -7.48
N ARG A 244 -16.44 -16.65 -7.14
CA ARG A 244 -16.32 -15.22 -7.46
C ARG A 244 -15.05 -14.63 -6.84
N LEU A 245 -14.83 -14.86 -5.56
CA LEU A 245 -13.68 -14.28 -4.83
C LEU A 245 -12.36 -14.80 -5.39
N THR A 246 -12.33 -16.07 -5.81
CA THR A 246 -11.15 -16.69 -6.43
C THR A 246 -10.88 -16.12 -7.83
N GLU A 247 -11.92 -15.98 -8.66
CA GLU A 247 -11.82 -15.37 -10.00
C GLU A 247 -11.36 -13.91 -9.92
N GLU A 248 -11.97 -13.12 -9.03
CA GLU A 248 -11.62 -11.73 -8.78
C GLU A 248 -10.16 -11.61 -8.30
N ALA A 249 -9.73 -12.44 -7.34
CA ALA A 249 -8.36 -12.45 -6.85
C ALA A 249 -7.33 -12.66 -7.97
N GLN A 250 -7.59 -13.60 -8.88
CA GLN A 250 -6.72 -13.91 -10.01
C GLN A 250 -6.77 -12.83 -11.08
N ALA A 251 -7.94 -12.27 -11.37
CA ALA A 251 -8.09 -11.20 -12.35
C ALA A 251 -7.38 -9.92 -11.89
N TRP A 252 -7.54 -9.56 -10.61
CA TRP A 252 -6.94 -8.37 -10.02
C TRP A 252 -5.42 -8.46 -9.93
N GLU A 253 -4.86 -9.62 -9.54
CA GLU A 253 -3.41 -9.81 -9.55
C GLU A 253 -2.83 -9.68 -10.97
N ARG A 254 -3.45 -10.32 -11.97
CA ARG A 254 -3.02 -10.20 -13.38
C ARG A 254 -3.06 -8.76 -13.87
N ALA A 255 -4.13 -8.02 -13.55
CA ALA A 255 -4.25 -6.62 -13.91
C ALA A 255 -3.16 -5.76 -13.25
N ALA A 256 -2.86 -6.00 -11.97
CA ALA A 256 -1.79 -5.32 -11.25
C ALA A 256 -0.40 -5.61 -11.84
N GLU A 257 -0.12 -6.87 -12.22
CA GLU A 257 1.12 -7.25 -12.91
C GLU A 257 1.28 -6.58 -14.28
N LEU A 258 0.21 -6.55 -15.08
CA LEU A 258 0.20 -5.85 -16.37
C LEU A 258 0.41 -4.34 -16.17
N ALA A 259 -0.25 -3.74 -15.18
CA ALA A 259 -0.07 -2.33 -14.84
C ALA A 259 1.39 -2.03 -14.46
N ARG A 260 1.97 -2.84 -13.56
CA ARG A 260 3.37 -2.71 -13.11
C ARG A 260 4.36 -2.81 -14.27
N SER A 261 4.12 -3.71 -15.22
CA SER A 261 5.01 -3.92 -16.37
C SER A 261 4.87 -2.88 -17.48
N ARG A 262 3.65 -2.37 -17.75
CA ARG A 262 3.38 -1.45 -18.87
C ARG A 262 3.47 0.03 -18.51
N MET A 263 3.24 0.40 -17.24
CA MET A 263 3.28 1.79 -16.81
C MET A 263 4.62 2.51 -17.08
N PRO A 264 5.80 1.88 -16.90
CA PRO A 264 7.07 2.51 -17.27
C PRO A 264 7.12 2.89 -18.76
N ARG A 265 6.71 1.97 -19.64
CA ARG A 265 6.71 2.23 -21.09
C ARG A 265 5.68 3.29 -21.49
N TRP A 266 4.54 3.35 -20.80
CA TRP A 266 3.57 4.44 -20.97
C TRP A 266 4.18 5.82 -20.63
N LYS A 267 5.01 5.90 -19.59
CA LYS A 267 5.71 7.15 -19.24
C LYS A 267 6.72 7.53 -20.33
N ASP A 268 7.48 6.57 -20.84
CA ASP A 268 8.42 6.79 -21.94
C ASP A 268 7.69 7.26 -23.21
N LEU A 269 6.52 6.68 -23.52
CA LEU A 269 5.66 7.14 -24.60
C LEU A 269 5.27 8.63 -24.46
N GLY A 270 4.91 9.08 -23.26
CA GLY A 270 4.62 10.49 -22.99
C GLY A 270 5.83 11.39 -23.27
N LEU A 271 7.02 10.99 -22.78
CA LEU A 271 8.26 11.74 -23.01
C LEU A 271 8.63 11.81 -24.50
N LEU A 272 8.50 10.70 -25.23
CA LEU A 272 8.72 10.65 -26.66
C LEU A 272 7.77 11.60 -27.40
N LEU A 273 6.48 11.60 -27.03
CA LEU A 273 5.48 12.46 -27.65
C LEU A 273 5.78 13.95 -27.40
N ASP A 274 6.15 14.31 -26.17
CA ASP A 274 6.53 15.68 -25.81
C ASP A 274 7.73 16.17 -26.64
N HIS A 275 8.77 15.33 -26.77
CA HIS A 275 9.92 15.67 -27.61
C HIS A 275 9.60 15.72 -29.10
N ALA A 276 8.61 14.96 -29.56
CA ALA A 276 8.19 14.90 -30.94
C ALA A 276 7.21 16.03 -31.32
N GLY A 277 6.80 16.91 -30.39
CA GLY A 277 5.71 17.88 -30.61
C GLY A 277 5.87 18.88 -31.77
N SER A 278 7.05 18.97 -32.38
CA SER A 278 7.29 19.77 -33.60
C SER A 278 7.36 18.94 -34.90
N LEU A 279 7.18 17.62 -34.79
CA LEU A 279 7.28 16.65 -35.88
C LEU A 279 5.88 16.16 -36.29
N PRO A 280 5.65 15.90 -37.59
CA PRO A 280 4.36 15.37 -38.07
C PRO A 280 3.93 14.04 -37.41
N VAL A 281 4.91 13.21 -37.00
CA VAL A 281 4.62 11.94 -36.32
C VAL A 281 3.88 12.13 -34.99
N ALA A 282 4.04 13.26 -34.32
CA ALA A 282 3.30 13.56 -33.09
C ALA A 282 1.80 13.75 -33.38
N ASP A 283 1.45 14.42 -34.49
CA ASP A 283 0.05 14.63 -34.90
C ASP A 283 -0.63 13.30 -35.26
N GLU A 284 0.12 12.33 -35.79
CA GLU A 284 -0.39 10.99 -36.11
C GLU A 284 -0.59 10.10 -34.87
N VAL A 285 0.28 10.23 -33.87
CA VAL A 285 0.32 9.35 -32.68
C VAL A 285 -0.52 9.90 -31.54
N SER A 286 -0.57 11.23 -31.34
CA SER A 286 -1.28 11.87 -30.23
C SER A 286 -2.75 11.41 -30.10
N PRO A 287 -3.57 11.30 -31.17
CA PRO A 287 -4.94 10.83 -31.04
C PRO A 287 -5.06 9.40 -30.51
N GLN A 288 -4.09 8.53 -30.82
CA GLN A 288 -4.06 7.14 -30.34
C GLN A 288 -3.67 7.08 -28.86
N VAL A 289 -2.73 7.93 -28.43
CA VAL A 289 -2.35 8.06 -27.02
C VAL A 289 -3.54 8.58 -26.20
N GLU A 290 -4.23 9.62 -26.66
CA GLU A 290 -5.43 10.11 -25.98
C GLU A 290 -6.54 9.06 -25.95
N ALA A 291 -6.76 8.31 -27.04
CA ALA A 291 -7.73 7.21 -27.03
C ALA A 291 -7.40 6.14 -25.97
N ILE A 292 -6.13 5.72 -25.84
CA ILE A 292 -5.72 4.75 -24.80
C ILE A 292 -6.00 5.32 -23.40
N LYS A 293 -5.74 6.60 -23.19
CA LYS A 293 -5.95 7.28 -21.92
C LYS A 293 -7.44 7.41 -21.60
N GLU A 294 -8.24 7.96 -22.49
CA GLU A 294 -9.68 8.17 -22.33
C GLU A 294 -10.43 6.84 -22.16
N GLN A 295 -10.11 5.84 -22.98
CA GLN A 295 -10.72 4.51 -22.92
C GLN A 295 -10.10 3.63 -21.84
N ARG A 296 -9.08 4.12 -21.11
CA ARG A 296 -8.39 3.39 -20.04
C ARG A 296 -7.88 2.02 -20.47
N ALA A 297 -7.32 1.97 -21.68
CA ALA A 297 -7.05 0.73 -22.42
C ALA A 297 -5.60 0.23 -22.28
N LEU A 298 -4.81 0.74 -21.32
CA LEU A 298 -3.40 0.38 -21.19
C LEU A 298 -3.17 -1.13 -21.00
N LEU A 299 -4.12 -1.83 -20.36
CA LEU A 299 -4.02 -3.27 -20.08
C LEU A 299 -4.59 -4.16 -21.20
N GLY A 300 -4.98 -3.60 -22.35
CA GLY A 300 -5.56 -4.34 -23.47
C GLY A 300 -4.59 -5.35 -24.12
N GLU A 301 -5.13 -6.34 -24.84
CA GLU A 301 -4.34 -7.29 -25.61
C GLU A 301 -4.68 -7.18 -27.10
N PRO A 302 -3.67 -7.01 -28.00
CA PRO A 302 -2.24 -6.86 -27.72
C PRO A 302 -1.88 -5.54 -27.01
N ASP A 303 -0.67 -5.46 -26.44
CA ASP A 303 -0.18 -4.23 -25.78
C ASP A 303 -0.18 -3.04 -26.77
N PRO A 304 -0.94 -1.95 -26.49
CA PRO A 304 -1.09 -0.85 -27.43
C PRO A 304 0.10 0.11 -27.46
N VAL A 305 1.03 0.04 -26.49
CA VAL A 305 2.10 1.05 -26.30
C VAL A 305 3.32 0.84 -27.21
N PRO A 306 3.88 -0.38 -27.37
CA PRO A 306 5.08 -0.61 -28.19
C PRO A 306 5.05 -0.03 -29.61
N PRO A 307 3.98 -0.22 -30.42
CA PRO A 307 3.98 0.31 -31.78
C PRO A 307 4.01 1.86 -31.83
N LEU A 308 3.48 2.54 -30.82
CA LEU A 308 3.50 4.00 -30.74
C LEU A 308 4.89 4.52 -30.35
N CYS A 309 5.52 3.88 -29.37
CA CYS A 309 6.91 4.15 -28.98
C CYS A 309 7.86 3.98 -30.16
N ASP A 310 7.72 2.89 -30.93
CA ASP A 310 8.58 2.60 -32.07
C ASP A 310 8.45 3.67 -33.17
N ARG A 311 7.22 4.10 -33.49
CA ARG A 311 6.97 5.16 -34.47
C ARG A 311 7.57 6.49 -34.05
N LEU A 312 7.35 6.92 -32.79
CA LEU A 312 7.90 8.17 -32.28
C LEU A 312 9.42 8.12 -32.23
N THR A 313 10.00 7.00 -31.76
CA THR A 313 11.45 6.81 -31.71
C THR A 313 12.08 6.88 -33.10
N GLN A 314 11.45 6.28 -34.11
CA GLN A 314 11.94 6.38 -35.49
C GLN A 314 11.88 7.81 -36.03
N GLY A 315 10.78 8.52 -35.80
CA GLY A 315 10.64 9.92 -36.21
C GLY A 315 11.66 10.84 -35.53
N LEU A 316 11.84 10.70 -34.21
CA LEU A 316 12.82 11.45 -33.43
C LEU A 316 14.25 11.13 -33.83
N ARG A 317 14.57 9.85 -34.09
CA ARG A 317 15.87 9.43 -34.60
C ARG A 317 16.19 10.11 -35.92
N GLY A 318 15.24 10.11 -36.86
CA GLY A 318 15.37 10.80 -38.14
C GLY A 318 15.65 12.29 -37.95
N ALA A 319 14.82 12.97 -37.14
CA ALA A 319 14.98 14.40 -36.86
C ALA A 319 16.33 14.75 -36.20
N LEU A 320 16.82 13.92 -35.27
CA LEU A 320 18.13 14.10 -34.65
C LEU A 320 19.27 13.95 -35.67
N GLN A 321 19.19 12.94 -36.54
CA GLN A 321 20.18 12.72 -37.59
C GLN A 321 20.19 13.87 -38.60
N GLU A 322 19.02 14.36 -39.00
CA GLU A 322 18.90 15.54 -39.88
C GLU A 322 19.49 16.79 -39.23
N ALA A 323 19.16 17.04 -37.95
CA ALA A 323 19.69 18.18 -37.20
C ALA A 323 21.21 18.13 -37.06
N GLN A 324 21.77 16.94 -36.78
CA GLN A 324 23.23 16.75 -36.70
C GLN A 324 23.89 16.97 -38.07
N GLN A 325 23.32 16.42 -39.15
CA GLN A 325 23.85 16.64 -40.50
C GLN A 325 23.79 18.12 -40.92
N ALA A 326 22.73 18.84 -40.56
CA ALA A 326 22.62 20.27 -40.81
C ALA A 326 23.70 21.06 -40.06
N TYR A 327 23.93 20.72 -38.79
CA TYR A 327 24.99 21.30 -37.97
C TYR A 327 26.38 20.99 -38.57
N GLU A 328 26.65 19.74 -38.96
CA GLU A 328 27.91 19.32 -39.55
C GLU A 328 28.19 20.03 -40.87
N ARG A 329 27.21 20.10 -41.78
CA ARG A 329 27.35 20.83 -43.06
C ARG A 329 27.68 22.29 -42.83
N THR A 330 26.96 22.95 -41.91
CA THR A 330 27.21 24.36 -41.56
C THR A 330 28.60 24.53 -40.94
N HIS A 331 28.98 23.63 -40.04
CA HIS A 331 30.29 23.66 -39.40
C HIS A 331 31.43 23.49 -40.41
N VAL A 332 31.32 22.53 -41.33
CA VAL A 332 32.32 22.28 -42.39
C VAL A 332 32.43 23.46 -43.35
N ASP A 333 31.30 24.02 -43.83
CA ASP A 333 31.31 25.22 -44.69
C ASP A 333 32.01 26.40 -43.99
N GLN A 334 31.63 26.68 -42.74
CA GLN A 334 32.18 27.82 -41.99
C GLN A 334 33.65 27.60 -41.60
N THR A 335 34.06 26.37 -41.27
CA THR A 335 35.47 26.03 -41.03
C THR A 335 36.29 26.20 -42.31
N GLY A 336 35.77 25.80 -43.46
CA GLY A 336 36.40 26.03 -44.76
C GLY A 336 36.62 27.52 -45.04
N ARG A 337 35.60 28.36 -44.78
CA ARG A 337 35.70 29.82 -44.91
C ARG A 337 36.71 30.45 -43.95
N LEU A 338 36.75 29.97 -42.70
CA LEU A 338 37.72 30.43 -41.70
C LEU A 338 39.14 30.02 -42.12
N ALA A 339 39.35 28.77 -42.52
CA ALA A 339 40.65 28.25 -42.94
C ALA A 339 41.19 28.91 -44.23
N GLY A 340 40.30 29.33 -45.13
CA GLY A 340 40.64 30.09 -46.34
C GLY A 340 40.95 31.57 -46.08
N SER A 341 40.73 32.08 -44.87
CA SER A 341 41.00 33.47 -44.51
C SER A 341 42.50 33.71 -44.32
N GLU A 342 43.09 34.68 -45.03
CA GLU A 342 44.52 35.04 -44.90
C GLU A 342 44.90 35.33 -43.44
N VAL A 343 44.07 36.14 -42.76
CA VAL A 343 44.16 36.45 -41.33
C VAL A 343 44.23 35.19 -40.45
N TRP A 344 43.51 34.13 -40.81
CA TRP A 344 43.55 32.88 -40.05
C TRP A 344 44.82 32.09 -40.34
N GLN A 345 45.28 32.10 -41.60
CA GLN A 345 46.48 31.40 -42.06
C GLN A 345 47.80 31.96 -41.49
N GLU A 346 47.82 33.25 -41.12
CA GLU A 346 48.99 33.87 -40.49
C GLU A 346 49.09 33.65 -38.97
N LEU A 347 48.00 33.21 -38.32
CA LEU A 347 48.00 32.97 -36.87
C LEU A 347 48.76 31.70 -36.45
N PRO A 348 49.49 31.72 -35.32
CA PRO A 348 50.06 30.52 -34.71
C PRO A 348 48.97 29.49 -34.31
N ASN A 349 49.31 28.19 -34.37
CA ASN A 349 48.37 27.12 -34.05
C ASN A 349 47.80 27.19 -32.61
N GLU A 350 48.59 27.64 -31.64
CA GLU A 350 48.12 27.85 -30.26
C GLU A 350 47.01 28.92 -30.18
N ASP A 351 47.16 29.99 -30.95
CA ASP A 351 46.19 31.09 -31.01
C ASP A 351 44.89 30.64 -31.70
N ARG A 352 45.00 29.89 -32.80
CA ARG A 352 43.83 29.27 -33.46
C ARG A 352 43.06 28.37 -32.50
N GLY A 353 43.75 27.47 -31.80
CA GLY A 353 43.14 26.56 -30.84
C GLY A 353 42.54 27.26 -29.62
N ARG A 354 43.06 28.44 -29.24
CA ARG A 354 42.46 29.29 -28.19
C ARG A 354 41.17 29.93 -28.67
N ILE A 355 41.17 30.55 -29.84
CA ILE A 355 40.01 31.26 -30.41
C ILE A 355 38.86 30.28 -30.66
N LEU A 356 39.13 29.10 -31.25
CA LEU A 356 38.10 28.08 -31.47
C LEU A 356 37.45 27.63 -30.15
N ARG A 357 38.23 27.43 -29.08
CA ARG A 357 37.69 27.08 -27.76
C ARG A 357 36.88 28.22 -27.14
N GLN A 358 37.33 29.46 -27.25
CA GLN A 358 36.62 30.63 -26.71
C GLN A 358 35.28 30.87 -27.41
N GLN A 359 35.20 30.62 -28.71
CA GLN A 359 33.96 30.76 -29.48
C GLN A 359 33.09 29.49 -29.45
N GLY A 360 33.51 28.43 -28.76
CA GLY A 360 32.79 27.16 -28.68
C GLY A 360 32.68 26.43 -30.03
N LEU A 361 33.68 26.61 -30.90
CA LEU A 361 33.80 26.00 -32.23
C LEU A 361 34.66 24.73 -32.17
N GLY A 362 34.30 23.84 -31.25
CA GLY A 362 34.92 22.50 -31.15
C GLY A 362 34.33 21.53 -32.16
N ASP A 363 34.72 20.26 -32.06
CA ASP A 363 34.25 19.21 -32.96
C ASP A 363 32.73 19.03 -32.92
N VAL A 364 32.20 18.53 -34.04
CA VAL A 364 30.77 18.22 -34.18
C VAL A 364 30.39 17.16 -33.14
N PRO A 365 29.37 17.42 -32.30
CA PRO A 365 28.96 16.47 -31.28
C PRO A 365 28.47 15.15 -31.89
N GLU A 366 29.02 14.03 -31.44
CA GLU A 366 28.55 12.69 -31.82
C GLU A 366 27.21 12.39 -31.13
N ILE A 367 26.23 11.90 -31.90
CA ILE A 367 24.96 11.41 -31.36
C ILE A 367 24.90 9.89 -31.48
N LYS A 368 24.48 9.23 -30.40
CA LYS A 368 24.15 7.80 -30.39
C LYS A 368 22.65 7.67 -30.34
N VAL A 369 22.07 7.03 -31.36
CA VAL A 369 20.61 6.91 -31.52
C VAL A 369 20.20 5.46 -31.81
N GLY A 370 20.99 4.48 -31.36
CA GLY A 370 20.78 3.05 -31.63
C GLY A 370 19.58 2.47 -30.90
N THR A 371 19.25 2.98 -29.71
CA THR A 371 18.10 2.54 -28.90
C THR A 371 17.15 3.70 -28.56
N GLU A 372 15.92 3.37 -28.16
CA GLU A 372 14.94 4.35 -27.65
C GLU A 372 15.49 5.15 -26.47
N GLN A 373 16.13 4.49 -25.51
CA GLN A 373 16.71 5.12 -24.33
C GLN A 373 17.87 6.06 -24.68
N GLU A 374 18.66 5.73 -25.69
CA GLU A 374 19.70 6.63 -26.21
C GLU A 374 19.08 7.88 -26.87
N VAL A 375 18.01 7.72 -27.66
CA VAL A 375 17.28 8.84 -28.28
C VAL A 375 16.70 9.77 -27.21
N LEU A 376 15.98 9.22 -26.21
CA LEU A 376 15.46 9.99 -25.08
C LEU A 376 16.57 10.69 -24.29
N GLY A 377 17.66 9.97 -23.99
CA GLY A 377 18.79 10.52 -23.25
C GLY A 377 19.47 11.71 -23.95
N ILE A 378 19.50 11.72 -25.28
CA ILE A 378 19.98 12.87 -26.06
C ILE A 378 18.98 14.02 -25.99
N LEU A 379 17.69 13.76 -26.24
CA LEU A 379 16.66 14.80 -26.30
C LEU A 379 16.44 15.50 -24.96
N GLN A 380 16.59 14.77 -23.85
CA GLN A 380 16.54 15.36 -22.51
C GLN A 380 17.71 16.30 -22.24
N LYS A 381 18.91 15.99 -22.73
CA LYS A 381 20.10 16.85 -22.57
C LYS A 381 20.14 17.99 -23.58
N ARG A 382 19.64 17.72 -24.78
CA ARG A 382 19.66 18.65 -25.92
C ARG A 382 18.44 18.41 -26.81
N PRO A 383 17.34 19.15 -26.58
CA PRO A 383 16.15 19.08 -27.41
C PRO A 383 16.43 19.47 -28.87
N LEU A 384 15.56 19.08 -29.79
CA LEU A 384 15.68 19.40 -31.23
C LEU A 384 15.79 20.91 -31.49
N SER A 385 15.05 21.74 -30.74
CA SER A 385 15.15 23.20 -30.83
C SER A 385 16.57 23.70 -30.52
N SER A 386 17.23 23.14 -29.51
CA SER A 386 18.60 23.51 -29.16
C SER A 386 19.60 23.17 -30.27
N TRP A 387 19.37 22.12 -31.07
CA TRP A 387 20.21 21.83 -32.23
C TRP A 387 20.05 22.89 -33.32
N ARG A 388 18.81 23.34 -33.55
CA ARG A 388 18.51 24.42 -34.49
C ARG A 388 19.17 25.73 -34.08
N ASP A 389 19.00 26.13 -32.81
CA ASP A 389 19.60 27.35 -32.27
C ASP A 389 21.13 27.34 -32.37
N GLN A 390 21.74 26.18 -32.11
CA GLN A 390 23.20 26.01 -32.24
C GLN A 390 23.64 26.11 -33.70
N CYS A 391 22.92 25.48 -34.63
CA CYS A 391 23.20 25.55 -36.05
C CYS A 391 23.08 27.00 -36.58
N ASP A 392 22.02 27.72 -36.20
CA ASP A 392 21.79 29.10 -36.61
C ASP A 392 22.82 30.07 -36.01
N ALA A 393 23.34 29.77 -34.82
CA ALA A 393 24.40 30.56 -34.18
C ALA A 393 25.80 30.30 -34.75
N LEU A 394 26.04 29.18 -35.44
CA LEU A 394 27.37 28.81 -35.95
C LEU A 394 28.00 29.90 -36.84
N PRO A 395 27.34 30.43 -37.89
CA PRO A 395 27.93 31.45 -38.73
C PRO A 395 28.42 32.68 -37.94
N THR A 396 27.60 33.16 -37.00
CA THR A 396 27.96 34.31 -36.15
C THR A 396 29.17 34.01 -35.26
N ARG A 397 29.29 32.78 -34.71
CA ARG A 397 30.45 32.37 -33.92
C ARG A 397 31.72 32.30 -34.78
N PHE A 398 31.62 31.80 -36.01
CA PHE A 398 32.73 31.78 -36.95
C PHE A 398 33.14 33.19 -37.38
N ASP A 399 32.20 34.10 -37.62
CA ASP A 399 32.51 35.50 -37.92
C ASP A 399 33.22 36.20 -36.74
N ASN A 400 32.78 35.94 -35.51
CA ASN A 400 33.46 36.42 -34.31
C ASN A 400 34.89 35.87 -34.21
N ALA A 401 35.11 34.58 -34.55
CA ALA A 401 36.44 34.00 -34.60
C ALA A 401 37.34 34.70 -35.63
N ARG A 402 36.81 35.08 -36.80
CA ARG A 402 37.54 35.85 -37.83
C ARG A 402 37.90 37.25 -37.33
N ILE A 403 36.97 37.93 -36.67
CA ILE A 403 37.21 39.26 -36.11
C ILE A 403 38.26 39.21 -34.99
N GLU A 404 38.19 38.21 -34.12
CA GLU A 404 39.17 38.00 -33.05
C GLU A 404 40.56 37.68 -33.61
N ALA A 405 40.62 36.83 -34.63
CA ALA A 405 41.83 36.55 -35.38
C ALA A 405 42.46 37.82 -35.97
N ALA A 406 41.65 38.65 -36.61
CA ALA A 406 42.10 39.91 -37.22
C ALA A 406 42.61 40.90 -36.19
N LYS A 407 41.92 41.07 -35.06
CA LYS A 407 42.38 41.92 -33.96
C LYS A 407 43.69 41.44 -33.33
N ARG A 408 43.98 40.14 -33.42
CA ARG A 408 45.18 39.57 -32.82
C ARG A 408 46.43 39.84 -33.66
N LEU A 409 46.29 39.80 -34.98
CA LEU A 409 47.35 40.21 -35.92
C LEU A 409 47.51 41.74 -35.97
N GLU A 410 46.39 42.47 -35.92
CA GLU A 410 46.36 43.94 -35.95
C GLU A 410 45.63 44.52 -34.73
N PRO A 411 46.29 44.64 -33.56
CA PRO A 411 45.65 45.07 -32.30
C PRO A 411 45.04 46.47 -32.31
N LYS A 412 45.51 47.33 -33.22
CA LYS A 412 44.99 48.70 -33.41
C LYS A 412 43.79 48.75 -34.36
N ALA A 413 43.42 47.62 -34.97
CA ALA A 413 42.34 47.57 -35.94
C ALA A 413 40.96 47.70 -35.26
N THR A 414 40.09 48.52 -35.84
CA THR A 414 38.72 48.71 -35.36
C THR A 414 37.76 47.91 -36.23
N SER A 415 36.91 47.08 -35.60
CA SER A 415 35.89 46.31 -36.33
C SER A 415 34.68 47.18 -36.63
N MET A 416 34.14 47.07 -37.84
CA MET A 416 32.87 47.68 -38.25
C MET A 416 32.04 46.72 -39.12
N LYS A 417 30.72 46.86 -39.04
CA LYS A 417 29.78 46.26 -39.99
C LYS A 417 29.35 47.30 -41.00
N LEU A 418 29.13 46.89 -42.24
CA LEU A 418 28.55 47.77 -43.26
C LEU A 418 27.08 48.07 -42.92
N PRO A 419 26.57 49.28 -43.24
CA PRO A 419 25.19 49.64 -42.92
C PRO A 419 24.20 48.71 -43.65
N PRO A 420 23.18 48.15 -42.97
CA PRO A 420 22.18 47.32 -43.64
C PRO A 420 21.35 48.15 -44.61
N ALA A 421 21.07 47.62 -45.80
CA ALA A 421 20.22 48.30 -46.79
C ALA A 421 19.42 47.31 -47.65
N THR A 422 18.22 47.72 -48.06
CA THR A 422 17.40 47.02 -49.05
C THR A 422 17.54 47.74 -50.39
N LEU A 423 18.34 47.18 -51.29
CA LEU A 423 18.71 47.80 -52.57
C LEU A 423 17.79 47.25 -53.67
N LYS A 424 17.07 48.11 -54.39
CA LYS A 424 16.06 47.70 -55.40
C LYS A 424 16.48 48.07 -56.82
N THR A 425 17.35 49.06 -56.97
CA THR A 425 17.83 49.58 -58.24
C THR A 425 19.36 49.68 -58.24
N LYS A 426 19.95 49.86 -59.43
CA LYS A 426 21.41 50.04 -59.56
C LYS A 426 21.86 51.36 -58.91
N GLU A 427 21.01 52.37 -58.97
CA GLU A 427 21.20 53.68 -58.34
C GLU A 427 21.25 53.54 -56.80
N ASP A 428 20.38 52.72 -56.21
CA ASP A 428 20.41 52.43 -54.77
C ASP A 428 21.75 51.81 -54.34
N VAL A 429 22.28 50.88 -55.15
CA VAL A 429 23.57 50.23 -54.87
C VAL A 429 24.72 51.24 -54.87
N ASN A 430 24.75 52.13 -55.85
CA ASN A 430 25.80 53.15 -55.95
C ASN A 430 25.75 54.12 -54.78
N LEU A 431 24.55 54.61 -54.42
CA LEU A 431 24.36 55.52 -53.28
C LEU A 431 24.76 54.86 -51.96
N TRP A 432 24.36 53.60 -51.75
CA TRP A 432 24.76 52.85 -50.57
C TRP A 432 26.28 52.63 -50.51
N TRP A 433 26.91 52.30 -51.64
CA TRP A 433 28.35 52.10 -51.71
C TRP A 433 29.14 53.39 -51.44
N GLU A 434 28.69 54.53 -51.96
CA GLU A 434 29.30 55.83 -51.66
C GLU A 434 29.25 56.15 -50.16
N GLY A 435 28.11 55.90 -49.53
CA GLY A 435 27.94 56.07 -48.08
C GLY A 435 28.84 55.13 -47.27
N ALA A 436 28.83 53.84 -47.60
CA ALA A 436 29.67 52.83 -46.94
C ALA A 436 31.17 53.14 -47.11
N ARG A 437 31.58 53.56 -48.31
CA ARG A 437 32.96 53.96 -48.62
C ARG A 437 33.40 55.15 -47.77
N ALA A 438 32.58 56.19 -47.66
CA ALA A 438 32.89 57.35 -46.84
C ALA A 438 33.12 56.96 -45.37
N GLU A 439 32.28 56.08 -44.82
CA GLU A 439 32.42 55.60 -43.45
C GLU A 439 33.70 54.77 -43.24
N ILE A 440 34.05 53.88 -44.17
CA ILE A 440 35.29 53.10 -44.14
C ILE A 440 36.51 54.03 -44.15
N VAL A 441 36.54 55.01 -45.05
CA VAL A 441 37.67 55.94 -45.17
C VAL A 441 37.85 56.78 -43.90
N GLU A 442 36.77 57.22 -43.26
CA GLU A 442 36.86 57.93 -41.98
C GLU A 442 37.41 57.05 -40.86
N LYS A 443 37.00 55.78 -40.79
CA LYS A 443 37.52 54.84 -39.77
C LYS A 443 38.98 54.46 -40.04
N LEU A 444 39.39 54.35 -41.30
CA LEU A 444 40.78 54.09 -41.69
C LEU A 444 41.75 55.18 -41.20
N LYS A 445 41.30 56.43 -41.07
CA LYS A 445 42.12 57.51 -40.48
C LYS A 445 42.51 57.25 -39.02
N LYS A 446 41.77 56.40 -38.31
CA LYS A 446 41.98 56.08 -36.89
C LYS A 446 42.76 54.77 -36.68
N GLY A 447 43.06 54.03 -37.75
CA GLY A 447 43.75 52.74 -37.73
C GLY A 447 43.16 51.77 -38.76
N PRO A 448 43.75 50.56 -38.93
CA PRO A 448 43.21 49.54 -39.82
C PRO A 448 41.75 49.21 -39.47
N VAL A 449 40.95 48.84 -40.48
CA VAL A 449 39.52 48.55 -40.30
C VAL A 449 39.24 47.12 -40.69
N ILE A 450 38.58 46.38 -39.79
CA ILE A 450 38.12 45.01 -40.03
C ILE A 450 36.65 45.09 -40.41
N ILE A 451 36.32 44.73 -41.65
CA ILE A 451 34.94 44.61 -42.11
C ILE A 451 34.50 43.17 -41.83
N GLY A 452 33.47 43.02 -40.99
CA GLY A 452 32.92 41.72 -40.59
C GLY A 452 31.45 41.58 -40.91
#